data_AF-A0A1A8VIN5-F1
#
_entry.id   AF-A0A1A8VIN5-F1
#
_cell.length_a   1.000
_cell.length_b   1.000
_cell.length_c   1.000
_cell.angle_alpha   90.00
_cell.angle_beta   90.00
_cell.angle_gamma   90.00
#
_symmetry.space_group_name_H-M   'P 1'
#
loop_
_entity.id
_entity.type
_entity.pdbx_description
1 polymer ?
#
loop_
_entity_poly.entity_id
_entity_poly.type
_entity_poly.pdbx_seq_one_letter_code
_entity_poly.pdbx_strand_id
1 'polypeptide(L)' 'MFHQESCMLKALLDSGCERNMLDLTVVQKLNIPTIPLPTPLRASSLDGNRLTTITHQT' A
#
# COMPACT_ATOMS: atom_id res chain seq x y z
N MET A 1 26.77 7.18 -1.53
CA MET A 1 26.50 6.41 -0.31
C MET A 1 25.01 6.14 -0.27
N PHE A 2 24.58 4.88 -0.35
CA PHE A 2 23.17 4.51 -0.17
C PHE A 2 22.95 4.25 1.31
N HIS A 3 22.12 5.05 1.97
CA HIS A 3 21.68 4.75 3.34
C HIS A 3 20.66 3.60 3.25
N GLN A 4 21.03 2.43 3.75
CA GLN A 4 20.10 1.31 3.88
C GLN A 4 19.49 1.35 5.28
N GLU A 5 18.39 2.08 5.42
CA GLU A 5 17.57 2.01 6.62
C GLU A 5 16.60 0.83 6.53
N SER A 6 16.53 0.04 7.59
CA SER A 6 15.62 -1.09 7.69
C SER A 6 14.73 -0.91 8.90
N CYS A 7 13.46 -1.32 8.77
CA CYS A 7 12.53 -1.31 9.89
C CYS A 7 11.83 -2.66 10.00
N MET A 8 11.52 -3.06 11.23
CA MET A 8 10.72 -4.26 11.48
C MET A 8 9.24 -3.90 11.34
N LEU A 9 8.52 -4.62 10.48
CA LEU A 9 7.09 -4.45 10.24
C LEU A 9 6.37 -5.77 10.47
N LYS A 10 5.08 -5.68 10.81
CA LYS A 10 4.15 -6.81 10.73
C LYS A 10 3.38 -6.71 9.42
N ALA A 11 3.24 -7.82 8.73
CA ALA A 11 2.47 -7.91 7.49
C ALA A 11 1.39 -8.98 7.63
N LEU A 12 0.29 -8.80 6.91
CA LEU A 12 -0.72 -9.83 6.70
C LEU A 12 -0.47 -10.48 5.34
N LEU A 13 -0.50 -11.81 5.29
CA LEU A 13 -0.46 -12.54 4.04
C LEU A 13 -1.91 -12.75 3.58
N ASP A 14 -2.28 -12.10 2.48
CA ASP A 14 -3.63 -12.17 1.92
C ASP A 14 -3.55 -12.55 0.43
N SER A 15 -3.83 -13.81 0.14
CA SER A 15 -3.88 -14.32 -1.25
C SER A 15 -5.12 -13.86 -2.02
N GLY A 16 -6.12 -13.28 -1.33
CA GLY A 16 -7.32 -12.73 -1.95
C GLY A 16 -7.13 -11.30 -2.45
N CYS A 17 -6.03 -10.63 -2.10
CA CYS A 17 -5.74 -9.28 -2.55
C CYS A 17 -5.05 -9.29 -3.93
N GLU A 18 -5.55 -8.50 -4.87
CA GLU A 18 -4.97 -8.41 -6.22
C GLU A 18 -3.58 -7.78 -6.24
N ARG A 19 -3.23 -6.99 -5.21
CA ARG A 19 -1.98 -6.23 -5.12
C ARG A 19 -1.49 -6.14 -3.68
N ASN A 20 -0.18 -5.99 -3.51
CA ASN A 20 0.38 -5.66 -2.20
C ASN A 20 -0.10 -4.26 -1.77
N MET A 21 -0.57 -4.16 -0.53
CA MET A 21 -0.96 -2.89 0.08
C MET A 21 0.05 -2.52 1.15
N LEU A 22 0.46 -1.24 1.14
CA LEU A 22 1.26 -0.64 2.20
C LEU A 22 0.40 0.36 2.97
N ASP A 23 0.53 0.35 4.29
CA ASP A 23 -0.05 1.39 5.13
C ASP A 23 0.62 2.73 4.86
N LEU A 24 -0.16 3.82 4.79
CA LEU A 24 0.35 5.15 4.48
C LEU A 24 1.42 5.60 5.49
N THR A 25 1.31 5.20 6.76
CA THR A 25 2.31 5.53 7.78
C THR A 25 3.65 4.85 7.53
N VAL A 26 3.67 3.65 6.93
CA VAL A 26 4.90 2.95 6.52
C VAL A 26 5.56 3.68 5.35
N VAL A 27 4.77 4.06 4.34
CA VAL A 27 5.24 4.85 3.19
C VAL A 27 5.91 6.14 3.64
N GLN A 28 5.27 6.87 4.58
CA GLN A 28 5.81 8.10 5.14
C GLN A 28 7.08 7.88 5.97
N LYS A 29 7.09 6.90 6.88
CA LYS A 29 8.25 6.62 7.75
C LYS A 29 9.50 6.25 6.96
N LEU A 30 9.32 5.50 5.87
CA LEU A 30 10.41 5.04 5.03
C LEU A 30 10.73 6.00 3.87
N ASN A 31 10.04 7.14 3.79
CA ASN A 31 10.16 8.11 2.69
C ASN A 31 10.07 7.44 1.30
N ILE A 32 9.16 6.49 1.15
CA ILE A 32 8.96 5.77 -0.12
C ILE A 32 8.35 6.75 -1.13
N PRO A 33 9.00 7.00 -2.28
CA PRO A 33 8.43 7.85 -3.31
C PRO A 33 7.14 7.26 -3.86
N THR A 34 6.13 8.10 -4.05
CA THR A 34 4.86 7.66 -4.66
C THR A 34 4.51 8.54 -5.84
N ILE A 35 3.89 7.93 -6.85
CA ILE A 35 3.25 8.61 -7.97
C ILE A 35 1.73 8.41 -7.93
N PRO A 36 0.93 9.40 -8.35
CA PRO A 36 -0.50 9.22 -8.48
C PRO A 36 -0.84 8.14 -9.52
N LEU A 37 -1.90 7.37 -9.26
CA LEU A 37 -2.49 6.48 -10.25
C LEU A 37 -3.28 7.31 -11.28
N PRO A 38 -3.23 6.97 -12.59
CA PRO A 38 -4.04 7.65 -13.60
C PRO A 38 -5.54 7.57 -13.33
N THR A 39 -5.97 6.44 -12.75
CA THR A 39 -7.35 6.21 -12.30
C THR A 39 -7.30 5.59 -10.89
N PRO A 40 -7.98 6.19 -9.89
CA PRO A 40 -8.05 5.61 -8.56
C PRO A 40 -8.69 4.22 -8.56
N LEU A 41 -8.10 3.29 -7.82
CA LEU A 41 -8.59 1.92 -7.69
C LEU A 41 -9.48 1.80 -6.44
N ARG A 42 -10.62 1.15 -6.56
CA ARG A 42 -11.48 0.86 -5.41
C ARG A 42 -11.12 -0.51 -4.87
N ALA A 43 -10.78 -0.57 -3.58
CA ALA A 43 -10.64 -1.83 -2.87
C ALA A 43 -11.98 -2.20 -2.23
N SER A 44 -12.37 -3.45 -2.37
CA SER A 44 -13.59 -4.02 -1.81
C SER A 44 -13.30 -5.35 -1.14
N SER A 45 -14.08 -5.67 -0.12
CA SER A 45 -14.12 -6.99 0.50
C SER A 45 -14.88 -7.98 -0.39
N LEU A 46 -14.76 -9.29 -0.09
CA LEU A 46 -15.46 -10.37 -0.81
C LEU A 46 -17.00 -10.25 -0.74
N ASP A 47 -17.53 -9.59 0.28
CA ASP A 47 -18.96 -9.26 0.43
C ASP A 47 -19.38 -8.02 -0.39
N GLY A 48 -18.47 -7.45 -1.19
CA GLY A 48 -18.69 -6.27 -2.01
C GLY A 48 -18.63 -4.94 -1.26
N ASN A 49 -18.39 -4.95 0.05
CA ASN A 49 -18.28 -3.73 0.83
C ASN A 49 -17.02 -2.95 0.45
N ARG A 50 -17.15 -1.62 0.28
CA ARG A 50 -16.02 -0.74 -0.06
C ARG A 50 -15.11 -0.58 1.15
N LEU A 51 -13.83 -0.92 0.99
CA LEU A 51 -12.81 -0.75 2.03
C LEU A 51 -12.16 0.63 1.92
N THR A 52 -11.60 0.94 0.75
CA THR A 52 -10.87 2.19 0.52
C THR A 52 -10.71 2.49 -0.97
N THR A 53 -10.14 3.66 -1.28
CA THR A 53 -9.71 4.05 -2.62
C THR A 53 -8.19 4.22 -2.62
N ILE A 54 -7.50 3.45 -3.45
CA ILE A 54 -6.06 3.60 -3.68
C ILE A 54 -5.86 4.65 -4.76
N THR A 55 -5.05 5.67 -4.45
CA THR A 55 -4.81 6.82 -5.33
C THR A 55 -3.36 6.95 -5.78
N HIS A 56 -2.43 6.24 -5.13
CA HIS A 56 -1.00 6.33 -5.39
C HIS A 56 -0.36 4.94 -5.42
N GLN A 57 0.77 4.83 -6.10
CA GLN A 57 1.65 3.66 -6.11
C GLN A 57 3.11 4.08 -5.94
N THR A 58 3.94 3.17 -5.43
CA THR A 58 5.40 3.28 -5.47
C THR A 58 5.97 2.49 -6.63
#